data_AF-A0A2H0N4T7-F1
#
_entry.id   AF-A0A2H0N4T7-F1
#
_cell.length_a   1.000
_cell.length_b   1.000
_cell.length_c   1.000
_cell.angle_alpha   90.00
_cell.angle_beta   90.00
_cell.angle_gamma   90.00
#
_symmetry.space_group_name_H-M   'P 1'
#
loop_
_entity.id
_entity.type
_entity.pdbx_description
1 polymer ?
#
loop_
_entity_poly.entity_id
_entity_poly.type
_entity_poly.pdbx_seq_one_letter_code
_entity_poly.pdbx_strand_id
1 'polypeptide(L)'
;MQQNFIEGVLAITRDIKLFCLALIVNKLFMGFLVGTVITVLLVGFILSKNPLHIPMILRYSRAESFQRIADRNQSGTFDRSFSEFVKVYSQVRALFLIAFISFCLMVVVIVLKQN
;
A
#
# COMPACT_ATOMS: atom_id res chain seq x y z
N MET A 1 12.39 -40.11 5.63
CA MET A 1 11.45 -39.24 4.90
C MET A 1 11.23 -37.89 5.59
N GLN A 2 10.88 -37.84 6.89
CA GLN A 2 10.71 -36.57 7.62
C GLN A 2 11.99 -35.72 7.73
N GLN A 3 13.16 -36.32 7.95
CA GLN A 3 14.44 -35.58 8.02
C GLN A 3 14.79 -34.86 6.71
N ASN A 4 14.74 -35.55 5.57
CA ASN A 4 15.00 -34.93 4.26
C ASN A 4 14.01 -33.80 3.93
N PHE A 5 12.77 -33.89 4.41
CA PHE A 5 11.78 -32.82 4.24
C PHE A 5 12.14 -31.59 5.09
N ILE A 6 12.53 -31.78 6.36
CA ILE A 6 12.95 -30.70 7.26
C ILE A 6 14.23 -30.04 6.73
N GLU A 7 15.20 -30.82 6.27
CA GLU A 7 16.42 -30.32 5.65
C GLU A 7 16.14 -29.53 4.36
N GLY A 8 15.19 -30.01 3.54
CA GLY A 8 14.74 -29.28 2.35
C GLY A 8 14.11 -27.93 2.70
N VAL A 9 13.24 -27.88 3.72
CA VAL A 9 12.63 -26.62 4.19
C VAL A 9 13.69 -25.66 4.76
N LEU A 10 14.68 -26.17 5.49
CA LEU A 10 15.78 -25.36 6.02
C LEU A 10 16.66 -24.78 4.90
N ALA A 11 16.95 -25.57 3.86
CA ALA A 11 17.70 -25.10 2.69
C ALA A 11 16.96 -23.97 1.95
N ILE A 12 15.66 -24.15 1.67
CA ILE A 12 14.82 -23.13 1.04
C ILE A 12 14.81 -21.85 1.88
N THR A 13 14.66 -21.98 3.20
CA THR A 13 14.65 -20.82 4.11
C THR A 13 15.98 -20.06 4.09
N ARG A 14 17.10 -20.79 4.01
CA ARG A 14 18.44 -20.20 3.94
C ARG A 14 18.65 -19.45 2.62
N ASP A 15 18.21 -20.01 1.51
CA ASP A 15 18.31 -19.36 0.19
C ASP A 15 17.45 -18.09 0.11
N ILE A 16 16.23 -18.13 0.65
CA ILE A 16 15.37 -16.94 0.77
C ILE A 16 16.07 -15.86 1.62
N LYS A 17 16.68 -16.22 2.75
CA LYS A 17 17.43 -15.27 3.59
C LYS A 17 18.58 -14.62 2.82
N LEU A 18 19.39 -15.42 2.09
CA LEU A 18 20.51 -14.91 1.30
C LEU A 18 20.04 -13.99 0.17
N PHE A 19 18.97 -14.35 -0.53
CA PHE A 19 18.36 -13.50 -1.56
C PHE A 19 17.87 -12.16 -0.97
N CYS A 20 17.17 -12.19 0.16
CA CYS A 20 16.72 -10.98 0.85
C CYS A 20 17.89 -10.09 1.29
N LEU A 21 18.97 -10.66 1.83
CA LEU A 21 20.17 -9.90 2.20
C LEU A 21 20.83 -9.22 0.99
N ALA A 22 20.88 -9.91 -0.16
CA ALA A 22 21.41 -9.33 -1.40
C ALA A 22 20.58 -8.13 -1.89
N LEU A 23 19.26 -8.17 -1.72
CA LEU A 23 18.37 -7.06 -2.05
C LEU A 23 18.61 -5.81 -1.16
N ILE A 24 19.03 -5.99 0.10
CA ILE A 24 19.26 -4.86 1.04
C ILE A 24 20.52 -4.09 0.71
N VAL A 25 21.58 -4.81 0.35
CA VAL A 25 22.85 -4.19 -0.04
C VAL A 25 22.67 -3.41 -1.34
N ASN A 26 21.67 -3.77 -2.15
CA ASN A 26 21.32 -3.04 -3.34
C ASN A 26 20.62 -1.71 -3.02
N LYS A 27 21.39 -0.62 -3.03
CA LYS A 27 20.91 0.75 -2.84
C LYS A 27 19.77 1.14 -3.79
N LEU A 28 19.72 0.57 -5.00
CA LEU A 28 18.65 0.83 -5.97
C LEU A 28 17.31 0.23 -5.51
N PHE A 29 17.33 -0.95 -4.90
CA PHE A 29 16.11 -1.59 -4.40
C PHE A 29 15.51 -0.82 -3.22
N MET A 30 16.34 -0.41 -2.25
CA MET A 30 15.89 0.44 -1.15
C MET A 30 15.40 1.80 -1.64
N GLY A 31 16.09 2.42 -2.60
CA GLY A 31 15.66 3.66 -3.25
C GLY A 31 14.32 3.51 -3.97
N PHE A 32 14.09 2.38 -4.65
CA PHE A 32 12.82 2.06 -5.30
C PHE A 32 11.67 1.94 -4.28
N LEU A 33 11.88 1.26 -3.16
CA LEU A 33 10.84 1.13 -2.11
C LEU A 33 10.46 2.47 -1.51
N VAL A 34 11.45 3.30 -1.15
CA VAL A 34 11.22 4.66 -0.63
C VAL A 34 10.53 5.52 -1.69
N GLY A 35 11.00 5.48 -2.93
CA GLY A 35 10.41 6.20 -4.06
C GLY A 35 8.95 5.79 -4.32
N THR A 36 8.64 4.50 -4.15
CA THR A 36 7.27 3.97 -4.27
C THR A 36 6.36 4.57 -3.20
N VAL A 37 6.81 4.61 -1.94
CA VAL A 37 6.02 5.19 -0.83
C VAL A 37 5.74 6.67 -1.08
N ILE A 38 6.77 7.46 -1.44
CA ILE A 38 6.61 8.89 -1.73
C ILE A 38 5.66 9.10 -2.92
N THR A 39 5.84 8.33 -3.99
CA THR A 39 5.00 8.42 -5.19
C THR A 39 3.54 8.11 -4.87
N VAL A 40 3.26 7.07 -4.09
CA VAL A 40 1.88 6.74 -3.67
C VAL A 40 1.25 7.86 -2.87
N LEU A 41 2.00 8.51 -1.97
CA LEU A 41 1.49 9.66 -1.21
C LEU A 41 1.15 10.82 -2.14
N LEU A 42 2.05 11.18 -3.06
CA LEU A 42 1.84 12.27 -4.01
C LEU A 42 0.65 11.99 -4.95
N VAL A 43 0.60 10.82 -5.56
CA VAL A 43 -0.49 10.42 -6.45
C VAL A 43 -1.82 10.33 -5.68
N GLY A 44 -1.80 9.84 -4.44
CA GLY A 44 -2.97 9.82 -3.56
C GLY A 44 -3.52 11.23 -3.29
N PHE A 45 -2.65 12.21 -3.04
CA PHE A 45 -3.06 13.61 -2.87
C PHE A 45 -3.64 14.21 -4.16
N ILE A 46 -3.01 13.94 -5.30
CA ILE A 46 -3.50 14.42 -6.61
C ILE A 46 -4.89 13.84 -6.93
N LEU A 47 -5.08 12.53 -6.73
CA LEU A 47 -6.34 11.85 -7.03
C LEU A 47 -7.48 12.28 -6.11
N SER A 48 -7.19 12.44 -4.80
CA SER A 48 -8.21 12.83 -3.82
C SER A 48 -8.61 14.30 -3.93
N LYS A 49 -7.82 15.14 -4.62
CA LYS A 49 -7.94 16.61 -4.75
C LYS A 49 -7.88 17.39 -3.43
N ASN A 50 -8.17 16.74 -2.31
CA ASN A 50 -8.04 17.25 -0.95
C ASN A 50 -7.43 16.13 -0.07
N PRO A 51 -6.25 16.36 0.53
CA PRO A 51 -5.55 15.37 1.35
C PRO A 51 -6.38 14.90 2.56
N LEU A 52 -7.31 15.72 3.07
CA LEU A 52 -8.18 15.36 4.20
C LEU A 52 -9.19 14.26 3.85
N HIS A 53 -9.42 13.99 2.56
CA HIS A 53 -10.33 12.93 2.11
C HIS A 53 -9.69 11.53 2.20
N ILE A 54 -8.36 11.43 2.18
CA ILE A 54 -7.65 10.15 2.16
C ILE A 54 -7.95 9.30 3.41
N PRO A 55 -7.84 9.82 4.66
CA PRO A 55 -8.17 9.03 5.84
C PRO A 55 -9.62 8.53 5.83
N MET A 56 -10.54 9.34 5.30
CA MET A 56 -11.95 8.98 5.20
C MET A 56 -12.20 7.87 4.15
N ILE A 57 -11.47 7.87 3.03
CA ILE A 57 -11.50 6.80 2.02
C ILE A 57 -10.90 5.49 2.55
N LEU A 58 -9.82 5.59 3.33
CA LEU A 58 -9.14 4.41 3.87
C LEU A 58 -9.94 3.77 5.03
N ARG A 59 -10.52 4.58 5.92
CA ARG A 59 -11.17 4.10 7.15
C ARG A 59 -12.61 3.62 6.98
N TYR A 60 -13.39 4.26 6.12
CA TYR A 60 -14.83 4.02 6.04
C TYR A 60 -15.24 3.22 4.80
N SER A 61 -16.48 2.71 4.82
CA SER A 61 -17.09 2.04 3.67
C SER A 61 -17.36 3.03 2.53
N ARG A 62 -17.48 2.54 1.29
CA ARG A 62 -17.67 3.40 0.11
C ARG A 62 -18.83 4.38 0.24
N ALA A 63 -19.99 3.91 0.70
CA ALA A 63 -21.18 4.76 0.86
C ALA A 63 -21.00 5.81 1.96
N GLU A 64 -20.38 5.43 3.08
CA GLU A 64 -20.13 6.32 4.20
C GLU A 64 -19.06 7.36 3.88
N SER A 65 -17.97 6.96 3.22
CA SER A 65 -16.96 7.89 2.73
C SER A 65 -17.57 8.90 1.75
N PHE A 66 -18.46 8.47 0.85
CA PHE A 66 -19.16 9.38 -0.06
C PHE A 66 -20.02 10.39 0.70
N GLN A 67 -20.82 9.94 1.67
CA GLN A 67 -21.66 10.85 2.47
C GLN A 67 -20.86 11.88 3.27
N ARG A 68 -19.63 11.54 3.70
CA ARG A 68 -18.75 12.42 4.49
C ARG A 68 -17.90 13.37 3.63
N ILE A 69 -17.59 13.00 2.38
CA ILE A 69 -16.66 13.72 1.50
C ILE A 69 -17.39 14.50 0.42
N ALA A 70 -18.54 14.01 -0.07
CA ALA A 70 -19.23 14.64 -1.18
C ALA A 70 -19.94 15.91 -0.71
N ASP A 71 -19.57 17.04 -1.32
CA ASP A 71 -20.24 18.31 -1.13
C ASP A 71 -21.69 18.23 -1.61
N ARG A 72 -22.58 18.90 -0.87
CA ARG A 72 -23.99 19.05 -1.21
C ARG A 72 -24.24 20.49 -1.60
N ASN A 73 -24.98 20.67 -2.68
CA ASN A 73 -25.48 21.97 -3.06
C ASN A 73 -26.56 22.45 -2.07
N GLN A 74 -26.95 23.72 -2.16
CA GLN A 74 -28.00 24.34 -1.34
C GLN A 74 -29.35 23.60 -1.43
N SER A 75 -29.57 22.84 -2.51
CA SER A 75 -30.75 21.99 -2.73
C SER A 75 -30.64 20.58 -2.08
N GLY A 76 -29.52 20.28 -1.40
CA GLY A 76 -29.27 18.98 -0.76
C GLY A 76 -28.80 17.86 -1.71
N THR A 77 -28.67 18.15 -3.01
CA THR A 77 -28.15 17.23 -4.02
C THR A 77 -26.63 17.19 -4.01
N PHE A 78 -26.02 16.03 -4.24
CA PHE A 78 -24.57 15.89 -4.32
C PHE A 78 -24.01 16.55 -5.59
N ASP A 79 -22.94 17.33 -5.43
CA ASP A 79 -22.29 18.03 -6.56
C ASP A 79 -21.46 17.09 -7.45
N ARG A 80 -21.13 15.90 -6.95
CA ARG A 80 -20.45 14.86 -7.73
C ARG A 80 -21.26 13.58 -7.77
N SER A 81 -21.20 12.89 -8.91
CA SER A 81 -21.83 11.60 -9.07
C SER A 81 -21.14 10.55 -8.18
N PHE A 82 -21.94 9.65 -7.60
CA PHE A 82 -21.43 8.52 -6.82
C PHE A 82 -20.46 7.65 -7.64
N SER A 83 -20.74 7.47 -8.93
CA SER A 83 -19.91 6.68 -9.86
C SER A 83 -18.48 7.23 -10.00
N GLU A 84 -18.33 8.55 -10.16
CA GLU A 84 -17.01 9.19 -10.18
C GLU A 84 -16.27 9.02 -8.86
N PHE A 85 -16.97 9.17 -7.74
CA PHE A 85 -16.39 8.92 -6.43
C PHE A 85 -15.90 7.47 -6.27
N VAL A 86 -16.66 6.47 -6.74
CA VAL A 86 -16.27 5.05 -6.66
C VAL A 86 -14.92 4.79 -7.34
N LYS A 87 -14.67 5.44 -8.49
CA LYS A 87 -13.39 5.31 -9.22
C LYS A 87 -12.24 5.85 -8.38
N VAL A 88 -12.37 7.06 -7.86
CA VAL A 88 -11.34 7.69 -7.00
C VAL A 88 -11.12 6.86 -5.72
N TYR A 89 -12.20 6.44 -5.06
CA TYR A 89 -12.16 5.61 -3.86
C TYR A 89 -11.35 4.32 -4.09
N SER A 90 -11.60 3.64 -5.20
CA SER A 90 -10.94 2.38 -5.52
C SER A 90 -9.47 2.59 -5.88
N GLN A 91 -9.15 3.64 -6.65
CA GLN A 91 -7.77 3.99 -7.02
C GLN A 91 -6.93 4.36 -5.80
N VAL A 92 -7.46 5.21 -4.91
CA VAL A 92 -6.76 5.62 -3.68
C VAL A 92 -6.49 4.39 -2.80
N ARG A 93 -7.48 3.53 -2.57
CA ARG A 93 -7.27 2.30 -1.79
C ARG A 93 -6.26 1.36 -2.43
N ALA A 94 -6.29 1.18 -3.75
CA ALA A 94 -5.32 0.33 -4.45
C ALA A 94 -3.89 0.86 -4.32
N LEU A 95 -3.68 2.17 -4.49
CA LEU A 95 -2.36 2.79 -4.34
C LEU A 95 -1.83 2.63 -2.92
N PHE A 96 -2.65 2.90 -1.90
CA PHE A 96 -2.25 2.72 -0.51
C PHE A 96 -2.01 1.26 -0.15
N LEU A 97 -2.72 0.31 -0.79
CA LEU A 97 -2.42 -1.12 -0.65
C LEU A 97 -1.04 -1.47 -1.22
N ILE A 98 -0.69 -0.93 -2.38
CA ILE A 98 0.65 -1.11 -2.98
C ILE A 98 1.73 -0.56 -2.03
N ALA A 99 1.55 0.66 -1.50
CA ALA A 99 2.49 1.22 -0.52
C ALA A 99 2.59 0.37 0.75
N PHE A 100 1.47 -0.16 1.24
CA PHE A 100 1.46 -1.05 2.41
C PHE A 100 2.22 -2.35 2.14
N ILE A 101 2.03 -2.97 0.96
CA ILE A 101 2.78 -4.16 0.56
C ILE A 101 4.28 -3.84 0.46
N SER A 102 4.66 -2.73 -0.17
CA SER A 102 6.05 -2.26 -0.24
C SER A 102 6.65 -2.04 1.15
N PHE A 103 5.88 -1.47 2.08
CA PHE A 103 6.30 -1.28 3.47
C PHE A 103 6.48 -2.62 4.20
N CYS A 104 5.55 -3.56 4.06
CA CYS A 104 5.69 -4.90 4.63
C CYS A 104 6.93 -5.62 4.09
N LEU A 105 7.19 -5.53 2.79
CA LEU A 105 8.41 -6.07 2.18
C LEU A 105 9.65 -5.43 2.79
N MET A 106 9.66 -4.10 2.96
CA MET A 106 10.76 -3.39 3.61
C MET A 106 10.99 -3.87 5.05
N VAL A 107 9.93 -4.06 5.85
CA VAL A 107 10.04 -4.55 7.23
C VAL A 107 10.60 -5.97 7.28
N VAL A 108 10.04 -6.90 6.49
CA VAL A 108 10.53 -8.29 6.41
C VAL A 108 12.02 -8.31 6.09
N VAL A 109 12.40 -7.51 5.10
CA VAL A 109 13.78 -7.37 4.63
C VAL A 109 14.68 -6.81 5.75
N ILE A 110 14.28 -5.77 6.48
CA ILE A 110 15.05 -5.21 7.60
C ILE A 110 15.19 -6.21 8.75
N VAL A 111 14.11 -6.90 9.14
CA VAL A 111 14.14 -7.89 10.23
C VAL A 111 15.09 -9.04 9.88
N LEU A 112 15.07 -9.51 8.62
CA LEU A 112 16.00 -10.54 8.13
C LEU A 112 17.46 -10.08 8.07
N LYS A 113 17.73 -8.77 8.06
CA LYS A 113 19.09 -8.22 8.18
C LYS A 113 19.64 -8.28 9.61
N GLN A 114 18.77 -8.07 10.59
CA GLN A 114 19.15 -7.97 12.00
C GLN A 114 19.39 -9.35 12.64
N ASN A 115 18.77 -10.40 12.09
CA ASN A 115 18.94 -11.80 12.48
C ASN A 115 19.91 -12.54 11.56
#